data_AF-A0A9W9FNZ8-F1
#
_entry.id   AF-A0A9W9FNZ8-F1
#
_cell.length_a   1.000
_cell.length_b   1.000
_cell.length_c   1.000
_cell.angle_alpha   90.00
_cell.angle_beta   90.00
_cell.angle_gamma   90.00
#
_symmetry.space_group_name_H-M   'P 1'
#
loop_
_entity.id
_entity.type
_entity.pdbx_description
1 polymer ?
#
loop_
_entity_poly.entity_id
_entity_poly.type
_entity_poly.pdbx_seq_one_letter_code
_entity_poly.pdbx_strand_id
1 'polypeptide(L)'
;MAFGVILDGTNNNKNMTRIQPAAEMIQESWFKDAVNRVDIDLFVFIGHNPGKPGIPKSESSFPLLMKTLRDTRPEVPVQGFGGHTHRRDFHVYDKKSSAIESGKYCDTVSWISLDGIKTQPLEARATRPEASYMISEEPATVESTDASCPKKKTFEMKLTRWYLDWNRLTFSYNASGSQKNSKLPTDST
;
A
#
# COMPACT_ATOMS: atom_id res chain seq x y z
N MET A 1 -6.51 -3.01 -2.06
CA MET A 1 -6.50 -3.39 -0.62
C MET A 1 -5.46 -2.56 0.11
N ALA A 2 -5.73 -2.13 1.34
CA ALA A 2 -4.78 -1.33 2.12
C ALA A 2 -4.53 -1.95 3.49
N PHE A 3 -3.29 -1.83 3.98
CA PHE A 3 -2.88 -2.26 5.32
C PHE A 3 -2.16 -1.13 6.04
N GLY A 4 -2.48 -0.96 7.33
CA GLY A 4 -1.83 -0.02 8.24
C GLY A 4 -0.85 -0.76 9.15
N VAL A 5 0.45 -0.45 9.09
CA VAL A 5 1.44 -1.11 9.95
C VAL A 5 2.36 -0.08 10.61
N ILE A 6 2.54 -0.21 11.92
CA ILE A 6 3.50 0.58 12.70
C ILE A 6 4.82 -0.18 12.83
N LEU A 7 5.95 0.50 12.97
CA LEU A 7 7.25 -0.17 13.14
C LEU A 7 7.29 -1.00 14.43
N ASP A 8 7.94 -2.17 14.36
CA ASP A 8 7.95 -3.17 15.43
C ASP A 8 8.52 -2.62 16.75
N GLY A 9 9.56 -1.79 16.68
CA GLY A 9 10.25 -1.19 17.83
C GLY A 9 9.60 0.08 18.39
N THR A 10 8.32 0.35 18.10
CA THR A 10 7.65 1.54 18.64
C THR A 10 7.64 1.49 20.17
N ASN A 11 8.12 2.56 20.80
CA ASN A 11 8.02 2.72 22.24
C ASN A 11 6.57 3.05 22.63
N ASN A 12 5.91 2.13 23.33
CA ASN A 12 4.52 2.26 23.74
C ASN A 12 4.28 1.84 25.19
N ASN A 13 3.18 2.31 25.79
CA ASN A 13 2.75 1.79 27.09
C ASN A 13 2.20 0.37 26.91
N LYS A 14 3.00 -0.62 27.29
CA LYS A 14 2.65 -2.03 27.21
C LYS A 14 1.46 -2.40 28.10
N ASN A 15 1.03 -1.61 29.08
CA ASN A 15 -0.19 -1.96 29.81
C ASN A 15 -1.48 -1.55 29.08
N MET A 16 -1.37 -0.67 28.08
CA MET A 16 -2.52 -0.11 27.37
C MET A 16 -2.59 -0.57 25.91
N THR A 17 -1.43 -0.81 25.29
CA THR A 17 -1.34 -1.11 23.87
C THR A 17 -0.37 -2.25 23.62
N ARG A 18 -0.68 -3.05 22.60
CA ARG A 18 0.16 -4.13 22.09
C ARG A 18 0.52 -3.80 20.65
N ILE A 19 1.78 -3.98 20.31
CA ILE A 19 2.25 -3.95 18.93
C ILE A 19 2.53 -5.40 18.57
N GLN A 20 1.83 -5.90 17.57
CA GLN A 20 2.14 -7.18 16.97
C GLN A 20 3.25 -6.94 15.92
N PRO A 21 4.41 -7.59 16.04
CA PRO A 21 5.46 -7.50 15.02
C PRO A 21 4.94 -7.93 13.64
N ALA A 22 5.40 -7.25 12.58
CA ALA A 22 4.95 -7.55 11.23
C ALA A 22 5.24 -9.00 10.81
N ALA A 23 6.33 -9.59 11.32
CA ALA A 23 6.67 -10.98 11.04
C ALA A 23 5.67 -11.99 11.61
N GLU A 24 4.98 -11.66 12.70
CA GLU A 24 3.90 -12.45 13.27
C GLU A 24 2.58 -12.16 12.53
N MET A 25 2.29 -10.89 12.28
CA MET A 25 1.08 -10.44 11.58
C MET A 25 0.90 -11.14 10.22
N ILE A 26 1.97 -11.30 9.44
CA ILE A 26 1.89 -11.96 8.12
C ILE A 26 1.57 -13.47 8.21
N GLN A 27 1.70 -14.07 9.39
CA GLN A 27 1.37 -15.48 9.62
C GLN A 27 -0.10 -15.70 9.99
N GLU A 28 -0.80 -14.65 10.41
CA GLU A 28 -2.19 -14.70 10.80
C GLU A 28 -3.10 -15.11 9.64
N SER A 29 -4.14 -15.88 9.94
CA SER A 29 -5.13 -16.32 8.95
C SER A 29 -5.78 -15.13 8.26
N TRP A 30 -6.21 -14.12 9.03
CA TRP A 30 -6.87 -12.94 8.47
C TRP A 30 -6.00 -12.19 7.45
N PHE A 31 -4.67 -12.15 7.65
CA PHE A 31 -3.76 -11.50 6.71
C PHE A 31 -3.64 -12.33 5.42
N LYS A 32 -3.44 -13.64 5.57
CA LYS A 32 -3.36 -14.58 4.44
C LYS A 32 -4.65 -14.57 3.61
N ASP A 33 -5.80 -14.62 4.27
CA ASP A 33 -7.12 -14.58 3.64
C ASP A 33 -7.33 -13.26 2.90
N ALA A 34 -6.95 -12.14 3.51
CA ALA A 34 -7.03 -10.83 2.88
C ALA A 34 -6.14 -10.75 1.62
N VAL A 35 -4.88 -11.20 1.70
CA VAL A 35 -3.94 -11.16 0.57
C VAL A 35 -4.34 -12.09 -0.58
N ASN A 36 -4.96 -13.23 -0.26
CA ASN A 36 -5.38 -14.24 -1.24
C ASN A 36 -6.66 -13.89 -2.00
N ARG A 37 -7.32 -12.77 -1.67
CA ARG A 37 -8.44 -12.26 -2.44
C ARG A 37 -8.03 -12.00 -3.90
N VAL A 38 -8.88 -12.45 -4.82
CA VAL A 38 -8.64 -12.38 -6.27
C VAL A 38 -9.13 -11.06 -6.89
N ASP A 39 -9.84 -10.22 -6.15
CA ASP A 39 -10.42 -8.94 -6.60
C ASP A 39 -9.52 -7.74 -6.27
N ILE A 40 -8.23 -7.97 -6.04
CA ILE A 40 -7.26 -6.93 -5.68
C ILE A 40 -6.44 -6.52 -6.90
N ASP A 41 -6.58 -5.25 -7.30
CA ASP A 41 -5.81 -4.67 -8.41
C ASP A 41 -4.57 -3.89 -7.94
N LEU A 42 -4.53 -3.47 -6.67
CA LEU A 42 -3.42 -2.74 -6.05
C LEU A 42 -3.39 -3.00 -4.53
N PHE A 43 -2.21 -3.24 -3.99
CA PHE A 43 -1.94 -3.19 -2.56
C PHE A 43 -1.35 -1.84 -2.15
N VAL A 44 -1.80 -1.32 -1.02
CA VAL A 44 -1.28 -0.10 -0.42
C VAL A 44 -0.85 -0.39 1.02
N PHE A 45 0.40 -0.13 1.35
CA PHE A 45 0.85 -0.09 2.74
C PHE A 45 0.95 1.35 3.19
N ILE A 46 0.36 1.66 4.34
CA ILE A 46 0.49 2.95 5.00
C ILE A 46 1.03 2.68 6.39
N GLY A 47 2.03 3.44 6.81
CA GLY A 47 2.64 3.15 8.10
C GLY A 47 3.67 4.16 8.53
N HIS A 48 3.83 4.29 9.84
CA HIS A 48 4.99 4.98 10.41
C HIS A 48 6.20 4.04 10.32
N ASN A 49 6.68 3.82 9.10
CA ASN A 49 7.74 2.87 8.77
C ASN A 49 8.64 3.48 7.68
N PRO A 50 9.96 3.43 7.81
CA PRO A 50 10.88 3.77 6.74
C PRO A 50 10.64 2.87 5.51
N GLY A 51 10.54 3.46 4.33
CA GLY A 51 10.23 2.73 3.10
C GLY A 51 11.43 2.04 2.45
N LYS A 52 12.64 2.32 2.91
CA LYS A 52 13.88 1.83 2.30
C LYS A 52 14.44 0.58 3.02
N PRO A 53 14.96 -0.42 2.31
CA PRO A 53 15.75 -1.51 2.89
C PRO A 53 17.04 -1.04 3.56
N GLY A 54 17.64 -1.90 4.38
CA GLY A 54 18.88 -1.60 5.10
C GLY A 54 18.68 -0.81 6.40
N ILE A 55 17.43 -0.55 6.78
CA ILE A 55 17.02 -0.06 8.09
C ILE A 55 16.81 -1.27 9.02
N PRO A 56 17.20 -1.20 10.32
CA PRO A 56 16.97 -2.29 11.26
C PRO A 56 15.50 -2.72 11.29
N LYS A 57 15.22 -4.03 11.47
CA LYS A 57 13.84 -4.55 11.52
C LYS A 57 12.99 -3.90 12.62
N SER A 58 13.63 -3.53 13.74
CA SER A 58 12.99 -2.78 14.81
C SER A 58 12.51 -1.40 14.37
N GLU A 59 13.12 -0.82 13.34
CA GLU A 59 12.81 0.52 12.83
C GLU A 59 12.00 0.49 11.54
N SER A 60 12.03 -0.61 10.77
CA SER A 60 11.23 -0.77 9.55
C SER A 60 10.78 -2.20 9.29
N SER A 61 9.47 -2.35 9.13
CA SER A 61 8.80 -3.59 8.72
C SER A 61 8.38 -3.57 7.24
N PHE A 62 8.48 -2.41 6.57
CA PHE A 62 8.06 -2.24 5.16
C PHE A 62 8.80 -3.18 4.20
N PRO A 63 10.14 -3.37 4.25
CA PRO A 63 10.82 -4.30 3.36
C PRO A 63 10.31 -5.74 3.47
N LEU A 64 9.99 -6.20 4.68
CA LEU A 64 9.40 -7.52 4.91
C LEU A 64 8.01 -7.61 4.27
N LEU A 65 7.15 -6.64 4.56
CA LEU A 65 5.77 -6.60 4.06
C LEU A 65 5.70 -6.51 2.53
N MET A 66 6.53 -5.66 1.94
CA MET A 66 6.68 -5.53 0.48
C MET A 66 7.07 -6.87 -0.11
N LYS A 67 8.15 -7.48 0.40
CA LYS A 67 8.61 -8.80 -0.08
C LYS A 67 7.51 -9.86 0.03
N THR A 68 6.82 -9.95 1.17
CA THR A 68 5.73 -10.91 1.38
C THR A 68 4.64 -10.76 0.34
N LEU A 69 4.14 -9.54 0.08
CA LEU A 69 3.12 -9.34 -0.95
C LEU A 69 3.63 -9.62 -2.36
N ARG A 70 4.88 -9.28 -2.66
CA ARG A 70 5.48 -9.55 -3.97
C ARG A 70 5.72 -11.04 -4.21
N ASP A 71 6.00 -11.82 -3.17
CA ASP A 71 6.14 -13.27 -3.23
C ASP A 71 4.77 -13.96 -3.38
N THR A 72 3.76 -13.52 -2.61
CA THR A 72 2.42 -14.14 -2.61
C THR A 72 1.56 -13.72 -3.81
N ARG A 73 1.65 -12.46 -4.25
CA ARG A 73 0.83 -11.86 -5.33
C ARG A 73 1.72 -11.12 -6.34
N PRO A 74 2.64 -11.83 -7.04
CA PRO A 74 3.65 -11.22 -7.93
C PRO A 74 3.06 -10.42 -9.10
N GLU A 75 1.80 -10.65 -9.45
CA GLU A 75 1.09 -9.92 -10.49
C GLU A 75 0.53 -8.56 -10.03
N VAL A 76 0.23 -8.40 -8.74
CA VAL A 76 -0.47 -7.23 -8.18
C VAL A 76 0.53 -6.17 -7.67
N PRO A 77 0.48 -4.93 -8.15
CA PRO A 77 1.37 -3.86 -7.68
C PRO A 77 1.22 -3.56 -6.19
N VAL A 78 2.29 -3.02 -5.59
CA VAL A 78 2.32 -2.63 -4.16
C VAL A 78 2.90 -1.22 -4.01
N GLN A 79 2.16 -0.32 -3.38
CA GLN A 79 2.64 1.04 -3.06
C GLN A 79 2.72 1.26 -1.56
N GLY A 80 3.89 1.68 -1.08
CA GLY A 80 4.13 2.07 0.31
C GLY A 80 4.07 3.56 0.52
N PHE A 81 3.45 3.98 1.61
CA PHE A 81 3.49 5.34 2.17
C PHE A 81 4.08 5.24 3.57
N GLY A 82 5.38 5.51 3.65
CA GLY A 82 6.19 5.39 4.85
C GLY A 82 6.41 6.72 5.59
N GLY A 83 7.28 6.65 6.59
CA GLY A 83 7.72 7.80 7.39
C GLY A 83 8.79 7.38 8.39
N HIS A 84 8.73 7.93 9.61
CA HIS A 84 9.66 7.69 10.71
C HIS A 84 11.04 8.34 10.56
N THR A 85 11.70 8.22 9.40
CA THR A 85 13.07 8.77 9.25
C THR A 85 13.13 10.28 9.08
N HIS A 86 11.97 10.92 8.92
CA HIS A 86 11.83 12.36 8.69
C HIS A 86 12.51 12.84 7.38
N ARG A 87 12.59 11.98 6.36
CA ARG A 87 13.24 12.25 5.07
C ARG A 87 12.25 12.34 3.92
N ARG A 88 12.62 13.11 2.89
CA ARG A 88 12.08 12.95 1.53
C ARG A 88 12.81 11.78 0.88
N ASP A 89 12.24 10.58 0.94
CA ASP A 89 12.89 9.38 0.40
C ASP A 89 11.93 8.57 -0.47
N PHE A 90 12.48 7.90 -1.48
CA PHE A 90 11.73 7.08 -2.42
C PHE A 90 12.55 5.85 -2.79
N HIS A 91 11.93 4.69 -2.66
CA HIS A 91 12.56 3.42 -2.98
C HIS A 91 11.72 2.61 -3.97
N VAL A 92 12.37 2.11 -5.02
CA VAL A 92 11.78 1.14 -5.95
C VAL A 92 12.29 -0.25 -5.57
N TYR A 93 11.38 -1.14 -5.19
CA TYR A 93 11.70 -2.52 -4.83
C TYR A 93 11.80 -3.40 -6.09
N ASP A 94 10.82 -3.26 -6.98
CA ASP A 94 10.79 -3.93 -8.29
C ASP A 94 9.95 -3.12 -9.30
N LYS A 95 9.69 -3.69 -10.48
CA LYS A 95 8.92 -3.04 -11.56
C LYS A 95 7.45 -2.75 -11.20
N LYS A 96 6.94 -3.27 -10.08
CA LYS A 96 5.55 -3.17 -9.64
C LYS A 96 5.43 -2.70 -8.19
N SER A 97 6.53 -2.32 -7.54
CA SER A 97 6.47 -1.92 -6.15
C SER A 97 7.48 -0.85 -5.78
N SER A 98 6.98 0.10 -4.99
CA SER A 98 7.77 1.23 -4.50
C SER A 98 7.23 1.71 -3.15
N ALA A 99 8.03 2.51 -2.44
CA ALA A 99 7.62 3.21 -1.23
C ALA A 99 8.10 4.66 -1.24
N ILE A 100 7.32 5.56 -0.66
CA ILE A 100 7.63 6.98 -0.54
C ILE A 100 7.52 7.46 0.92
N GLU A 101 8.44 8.32 1.34
CA GLU A 101 8.44 9.04 2.63
C GLU A 101 8.36 10.55 2.38
N SER A 102 7.51 11.22 3.14
CA SER A 102 7.06 12.60 2.85
C SER A 102 7.70 13.66 3.75
N GLY A 103 8.97 13.54 4.12
CA GLY A 103 9.65 14.57 4.92
C GLY A 103 9.15 14.64 6.37
N LYS A 104 9.07 15.87 6.91
CA LYS A 104 8.74 16.11 8.33
C LYS A 104 8.11 17.49 8.54
N TYR A 105 7.49 17.69 9.70
CA TYR A 105 7.12 19.04 10.19
C TYR A 105 6.33 19.91 9.20
N CYS A 106 5.45 19.28 8.42
CA CYS A 106 4.68 19.94 7.37
C CYS A 106 5.58 20.73 6.39
N ASP A 107 6.79 20.24 6.08
CA ASP A 107 7.68 20.86 5.10
C ASP A 107 7.43 20.35 3.67
N THR A 108 6.77 19.20 3.53
CA THR A 108 6.66 18.46 2.28
C THR A 108 5.29 17.83 2.08
N VAL A 109 4.73 17.97 0.89
CA VAL A 109 3.69 17.08 0.34
C VAL A 109 4.35 16.17 -0.68
N SER A 110 4.29 14.85 -0.48
CA SER A 110 4.67 13.94 -1.55
C SER A 110 3.47 13.66 -2.47
N TRP A 111 3.74 13.52 -3.76
CA TRP A 111 2.77 13.13 -4.76
C TRP A 111 3.27 11.90 -5.49
N ILE A 112 2.38 10.95 -5.75
CA ILE A 112 2.66 9.78 -6.58
C ILE A 112 1.49 9.50 -7.51
N SER A 113 1.81 9.19 -8.76
CA SER A 113 0.87 8.74 -9.77
C SER A 113 1.31 7.38 -10.28
N LEU A 114 0.41 6.42 -10.25
CA LEU A 114 0.58 5.08 -10.81
C LEU A 114 -0.39 4.91 -11.97
N ASP A 115 0.15 4.56 -13.13
CA ASP A 115 -0.61 4.31 -14.34
C ASP A 115 -0.35 2.90 -14.88
N GLY A 116 -1.31 2.40 -15.67
CA GLY A 116 -1.27 1.06 -16.25
C GLY A 116 -1.80 -0.04 -15.34
N ILE A 117 -2.41 0.27 -14.19
CA ILE A 117 -3.05 -0.72 -13.30
C ILE A 117 -4.25 -1.35 -14.01
N LYS A 118 -4.17 -2.67 -14.21
CA LYS A 118 -5.26 -3.44 -14.80
C LYS A 118 -6.32 -3.65 -13.75
N THR A 119 -7.54 -3.19 -14.01
CA THR A 119 -8.70 -3.38 -13.14
C THR A 119 -9.63 -4.43 -13.72
N GLN A 120 -10.30 -5.20 -12.88
CA GLN A 120 -11.43 -6.00 -13.33
C GLN A 120 -12.59 -5.08 -13.78
N PRO A 121 -13.40 -5.48 -14.78
CA PRO A 121 -14.58 -4.73 -15.19
C PRO A 121 -15.53 -4.49 -14.01
N LEU A 122 -16.09 -3.28 -13.91
CA LEU A 122 -16.94 -2.83 -12.80
C LEU A 122 -18.13 -3.78 -12.53
N GLU A 123 -18.67 -4.40 -13.57
CA GLU A 123 -19.80 -5.34 -13.55
C GLU A 123 -19.48 -6.64 -12.78
N ALA A 124 -18.23 -7.10 -12.81
CA ALA A 124 -17.77 -8.27 -12.07
C ALA A 124 -17.56 -7.98 -10.57
N ARG A 125 -17.46 -6.70 -10.19
CA ARG A 125 -17.25 -6.24 -8.82
C ARG A 125 -18.57 -6.04 -8.06
N ALA A 126 -19.62 -5.60 -8.75
CA ALA A 126 -20.95 -5.39 -8.18
C ALA A 126 -21.74 -6.69 -7.92
N THR A 127 -21.35 -7.79 -8.55
CA THR A 127 -22.03 -9.10 -8.48
C THR A 127 -21.42 -10.06 -7.47
N ARG A 128 -20.34 -9.68 -6.80
CA ARG A 128 -19.76 -10.50 -5.71
C ARG A 128 -20.40 -10.11 -4.39
N PRO A 129 -21.09 -11.03 -3.68
CA PRO A 129 -21.50 -10.78 -2.32
C PRO A 129 -20.25 -10.46 -1.49
N GLU A 130 -20.28 -9.38 -0.70
CA GLU A 130 -19.40 -9.21 0.45
C GLU A 130 -19.51 -10.49 1.27
N ALA A 131 -18.49 -11.35 1.21
CA ALA A 131 -18.52 -12.63 1.90
C ALA A 131 -18.56 -12.36 3.41
N SER A 132 -19.74 -12.52 4.02
CA SER A 132 -19.89 -12.64 5.46
C SER A 132 -19.31 -14.00 5.86
N TYR A 133 -18.05 -14.04 6.25
CA TYR A 133 -17.39 -15.26 6.71
C TYR A 133 -17.97 -15.67 8.07
N MET A 134 -18.88 -16.65 8.06
CA MET A 134 -19.10 -17.53 9.20
C MET A 134 -17.90 -18.47 9.27
N ILE A 135 -17.23 -18.53 10.43
CA ILE A 135 -16.10 -19.42 10.69
C ILE A 135 -16.65 -20.86 10.74
N SER A 136 -16.26 -21.69 9.78
CA SER A 136 -16.37 -23.14 9.90
C SER A 136 -14.97 -23.74 9.77
N GLU A 137 -14.50 -24.33 10.87
CA GLU A 137 -13.29 -25.14 10.95
C GLU A 137 -13.50 -26.42 10.13
N GLU A 138 -12.62 -26.73 9.18
CA GLU A 138 -12.11 -28.08 8.88
C GLU A 138 -10.96 -28.01 7.84
N PRO A 139 -9.96 -28.92 7.91
CA PRO A 139 -8.71 -28.79 7.17
C PRO A 139 -8.77 -29.47 5.80
N ALA A 140 -8.21 -28.83 4.77
CA ALA A 140 -7.97 -29.47 3.48
C ALA A 140 -6.47 -29.51 3.15
N THR A 141 -5.91 -30.71 3.22
CA THR A 141 -4.61 -31.11 2.65
C THR A 141 -4.66 -31.04 1.12
N VAL A 142 -3.65 -30.44 0.48
CA VAL A 142 -3.43 -30.60 -0.96
C VAL A 142 -1.93 -30.73 -1.26
N GLU A 143 -1.57 -31.89 -1.82
CA GLU A 143 -0.26 -32.20 -2.37
C GLU A 143 0.03 -31.38 -3.64
N SER A 144 1.26 -30.87 -3.76
CA SER A 144 1.75 -30.12 -4.90
C SER A 144 2.51 -31.03 -5.85
N THR A 145 1.99 -31.23 -7.06
CA THR A 145 2.76 -31.79 -8.20
C THR A 145 3.04 -30.70 -9.25
N ASP A 146 4.21 -30.84 -9.85
CA ASP A 146 5.06 -29.82 -10.45
C ASP A 146 4.67 -29.41 -11.89
N ALA A 147 5.35 -28.35 -12.35
CA ALA A 147 5.67 -27.97 -13.73
C ALA A 147 4.56 -27.36 -14.61
N SER A 148 4.67 -26.04 -14.85
CA SER A 148 4.88 -25.46 -16.18
C SER A 148 4.53 -23.96 -16.18
N CYS A 149 5.54 -23.12 -16.41
CA CYS A 149 5.43 -21.68 -16.41
C CYS A 149 4.70 -21.17 -17.67
N PRO A 150 3.66 -20.32 -17.58
CA PRO A 150 3.21 -19.52 -18.72
C PRO A 150 3.83 -18.11 -18.67
N LYS A 151 4.71 -17.86 -19.65
CA LYS A 151 5.06 -16.58 -20.31
C LYS A 151 4.83 -15.30 -19.50
N LYS A 152 5.94 -14.67 -19.07
CA LYS A 152 6.05 -13.33 -18.48
C LYS A 152 5.03 -12.35 -19.09
N LYS A 153 3.92 -12.09 -18.38
CA LYS A 153 3.12 -10.88 -18.62
C LYS A 153 3.98 -9.70 -18.16
N THR A 154 4.69 -9.07 -19.09
CA THR A 154 5.32 -7.76 -18.91
C THR A 154 4.21 -6.74 -18.66
N PHE A 155 3.96 -6.47 -17.40
CA PHE A 155 3.13 -5.36 -16.97
C PHE A 155 4.07 -4.19 -16.71
N GLU A 156 3.92 -3.13 -17.50
CA GLU A 156 4.72 -1.92 -17.39
C GLU A 156 3.89 -0.89 -16.61
N MET A 157 4.04 -0.91 -15.28
CA MET A 157 3.51 0.14 -14.42
C MET A 157 4.30 1.42 -14.68
N LYS A 158 3.63 2.53 -14.98
CA LYS A 158 4.28 3.83 -15.04
C LYS A 158 4.14 4.52 -13.69
N LEU A 159 5.25 5.03 -13.18
CA LEU A 159 5.31 5.70 -11.89
C LEU A 159 5.90 7.10 -12.07
N THR A 160 5.18 8.11 -11.57
CA THR A 160 5.69 9.47 -11.44
C THR A 160 5.57 9.91 -9.99
N ARG A 161 6.59 10.60 -9.45
CA ARG A 161 6.58 11.07 -8.06
C ARG A 161 7.25 12.44 -7.88
N TRP A 162 6.68 13.26 -7.00
CA TRP A 162 7.19 14.58 -6.64
C TRP A 162 7.21 14.79 -5.13
N TYR A 163 8.08 15.71 -4.69
CA TYR A 163 8.03 16.32 -3.38
C TYR A 163 7.79 17.80 -3.57
N LEU A 164 6.71 18.27 -2.99
CA LEU A 164 6.22 19.64 -3.11
C LEU A 164 6.50 20.33 -1.78
N ASP A 165 7.12 21.50 -1.82
CA ASP A 165 7.29 22.30 -0.62
C ASP A 165 5.93 22.77 -0.12
N TRP A 166 5.69 22.67 1.19
CA TRP A 166 4.44 23.06 1.81
C TRP A 166 4.32 24.59 1.90
N ASN A 167 3.99 25.23 0.79
CA ASN A 167 3.76 26.67 0.75
C ASN A 167 2.72 27.04 -0.32
N ARG A 168 2.15 28.24 -0.17
CA ARG A 168 1.07 28.74 -1.04
C ARG A 168 1.47 28.83 -2.52
N LEU A 169 2.73 29.14 -2.83
CA LEU A 169 3.19 29.26 -4.22
C LEU A 169 3.20 27.90 -4.90
N THR A 170 3.74 26.89 -4.24
CA THR A 170 3.71 25.50 -4.73
C THR A 170 2.28 25.03 -4.96
N PHE A 171 1.38 25.29 -4.02
CA PHE A 171 -0.02 24.89 -4.16
C PHE A 171 -0.72 25.65 -5.29
N SER A 172 -0.50 26.96 -5.41
CA SER A 172 -1.11 27.77 -6.49
C SER A 172 -0.64 27.33 -7.87
N TYR A 173 0.65 27.01 -8.00
CA TYR A 173 1.22 26.50 -9.25
C TYR A 173 0.59 25.16 -9.65
N ASN A 174 0.55 24.20 -8.71
CA ASN A 174 0.06 22.85 -9.01
C ASN A 174 -1.48 22.74 -9.06
N ALA A 175 -2.21 23.73 -8.53
CA ALA A 175 -3.67 23.78 -8.57
C ALA A 175 -4.21 24.74 -9.66
N SER A 176 -3.34 25.28 -10.53
CA SER A 176 -3.75 26.22 -11.58
C SER A 176 -4.81 25.61 -12.50
N GLY A 177 -5.97 26.27 -12.60
CA GLY A 177 -7.12 25.79 -13.39
C GLY A 177 -8.04 24.79 -12.68
N SER A 178 -7.68 24.29 -11.49
CA SER A 178 -8.49 23.29 -10.75
C SER A 178 -9.85 23.82 -10.28
N GLN A 179 -9.99 25.13 -10.05
CA GLN A 179 -11.19 25.77 -9.53
C GLN A 179 -12.18 26.22 -10.62
N LYS A 180 -11.91 25.99 -11.91
CA LYS A 180 -12.81 26.45 -12.99
C LYS A 180 -14.12 25.65 -13.09
N ASN A 181 -14.20 24.49 -12.43
CA ASN A 181 -15.36 23.59 -12.46
C ASN A 181 -16.15 23.57 -11.13
N SER A 182 -15.80 24.37 -10.12
CA SER A 182 -16.59 24.48 -8.89
C SER A 182 -17.71 25.50 -9.09
N LYS A 183 -18.85 25.06 -9.62
CA LYS A 183 -20.12 25.75 -9.33
C LYS A 183 -20.39 25.58 -7.83
N LEU A 184 -19.95 26.55 -7.02
CA LEU A 184 -20.43 26.66 -5.66
C LEU A 184 -21.97 26.80 -5.71
N PRO A 185 -22.73 26.11 -4.87
CA PRO A 185 -24.15 26.39 -4.72
C PRO A 185 -24.28 27.88 -4.37
N THR A 186 -24.95 28.64 -5.22
CA THR A 186 -25.35 30.00 -4.87
C THR A 186 -26.39 29.88 -3.78
N ASP A 187 -26.08 30.31 -2.56
CA ASP A 187 -27.08 30.45 -1.51
C ASP A 187 -28.21 31.35 -2.04
N SER A 188 -29.39 30.75 -2.19
CA SER A 188 -30.62 31.49 -2.45
C SER A 188 -31.00 32.20 -1.16
N THR A 189 -30.81 33.52 -1.13
CA THR A 189 -31.37 34.46 -0.16
C THR A 189 -32.88 34.38 -0.11
#